data_AF-S9P2W1-F1
#
_entry.id   AF-S9P2W1-F1
#
_cell.length_a   1.000
_cell.length_b   1.000
_cell.length_c   1.000
_cell.angle_alpha   90.00
_cell.angle_beta   90.00
_cell.angle_gamma   90.00
#
_symmetry.space_group_name_H-M   'P 1'
#
loop_
_entity.id
_entity.type
_entity.pdbx_description
1 polymer ?
#
loop_
_entity_poly.entity_id
_entity_poly.type
_entity_poly.pdbx_seq_one_letter_code
_entity_poly.pdbx_strand_id
1 'polypeptide(L)'
;MLSSLLLVVLTQVACTPGEMSAVCSCKQGMVSACVTLAGDDARKAAQVLDEVHELLEQATWMEGKGDESTKQQLQAAAESLSQSLGSSEPPHCKGQNHHLISRPIAKGLEDHPTLKGLYQPRDPRFVSRAKDEQSHCGYQDWHRKVDEEVVAWLKEHPKATPKEFMTRLREIYSRPDMRARFPLGF
;
A
#
# COMPACT_ATOMS: atom_id res chain seq x y z
N MET A 1 13.36 -41.32 19.68
CA MET A 1 14.09 -40.69 18.55
C MET A 1 13.03 -40.11 17.63
N LEU A 2 12.47 -38.92 17.91
CA LEU A 2 12.97 -37.57 17.59
C LEU A 2 12.77 -37.17 16.11
N SER A 3 11.74 -36.36 15.86
CA SER A 3 11.67 -35.20 14.95
C SER A 3 10.18 -34.84 14.79
N SER A 4 9.57 -33.89 15.50
CA SER A 4 9.84 -32.46 15.69
C SER A 4 9.99 -31.65 14.39
N LEU A 5 9.10 -30.65 14.28
CA LEU A 5 9.09 -29.45 13.42
C LEU A 5 8.64 -29.69 11.97
N LEU A 6 7.69 -28.96 11.37
CA LEU A 6 7.34 -27.55 11.57
C LEU A 6 5.82 -27.35 11.76
N LEU A 7 5.44 -26.76 12.89
CA LEU A 7 4.30 -25.85 12.93
C LEU A 7 4.66 -24.65 12.05
N VAL A 8 4.05 -24.54 10.87
CA VAL A 8 3.95 -23.25 10.19
C VAL A 8 2.96 -22.44 11.03
N VAL A 9 3.51 -21.60 11.91
CA VAL A 9 2.76 -20.57 12.60
C VAL A 9 2.28 -19.61 11.52
N LEU A 10 1.06 -19.85 11.04
CA LEU A 10 0.25 -18.83 10.39
C LEU A 10 0.05 -17.73 11.44
N THR A 11 0.95 -16.75 11.48
CA THR A 11 0.65 -15.43 12.04
C THR A 11 -0.19 -14.65 11.04
N GLN A 12 -1.20 -15.30 10.47
CA GLN A 12 -2.35 -14.57 9.98
C GLN A 12 -3.16 -14.28 11.24
N VAL A 13 -3.62 -13.05 11.41
CA VAL A 13 -4.64 -12.71 12.39
C VAL A 13 -5.93 -13.40 11.91
N ALA A 14 -5.96 -14.72 12.05
CA ALA A 14 -7.07 -15.56 11.70
C ALA A 14 -8.16 -15.24 12.71
N CYS A 15 -9.22 -14.62 12.21
CA CYS A 15 -10.46 -14.49 12.93
C CYS A 15 -10.77 -15.80 13.64
N THR A 16 -11.02 -15.72 14.95
CA THR A 16 -11.31 -16.94 15.69
C THR A 16 -12.59 -17.57 15.12
N PRO A 17 -12.67 -18.89 14.95
CA PRO A 17 -13.87 -19.52 14.43
C PRO A 17 -15.09 -19.15 15.28
N GLY A 18 -16.05 -18.43 14.69
CA GLY A 18 -17.24 -17.92 15.38
C GLY A 18 -17.20 -16.44 15.78
N GLU A 19 -16.12 -15.71 15.49
CA GLU A 19 -16.04 -14.27 15.72
C GLU A 19 -16.86 -13.48 14.68
N MET A 20 -17.92 -12.84 15.15
CA MET A 20 -18.86 -12.04 14.35
C MET A 20 -18.46 -10.56 14.25
N SER A 21 -17.18 -10.22 14.46
CA SER A 21 -16.74 -8.81 14.43
C SER A 21 -16.77 -8.26 13.00
N ALA A 22 -17.14 -6.98 12.85
CA ALA A 22 -17.12 -6.31 11.53
C ALA A 22 -15.73 -6.38 10.87
N VAL A 23 -14.67 -6.37 11.70
CA VAL A 23 -13.28 -6.63 11.29
C VAL A 23 -13.14 -7.99 10.63
N CYS A 24 -13.64 -9.03 11.27
CA CYS A 24 -13.47 -10.39 10.80
C CYS A 24 -14.30 -10.72 9.57
N SER A 25 -15.57 -10.31 9.57
CA SER A 25 -16.43 -10.46 8.40
C SER A 25 -15.89 -9.67 7.20
N CYS A 26 -15.31 -8.49 7.43
CA CYS A 26 -14.68 -7.73 6.35
C CYS A 26 -13.43 -8.43 5.78
N LYS A 27 -12.54 -8.96 6.63
CA LYS A 27 -11.37 -9.75 6.18
C LYS A 27 -11.75 -11.00 5.38
N GLN A 28 -12.95 -11.54 5.61
CA GLN A 28 -13.52 -12.67 4.89
C GLN A 28 -14.25 -12.28 3.59
N GLY A 29 -14.21 -11.00 3.19
CA GLY A 29 -14.82 -10.55 1.93
C GLY A 29 -16.24 -9.98 2.05
N MET A 30 -16.77 -9.81 3.26
CA MET A 30 -18.13 -9.29 3.45
C MET A 30 -18.15 -7.76 3.32
N VAL A 31 -18.55 -7.30 2.13
CA VAL A 31 -18.66 -5.88 1.76
C VAL A 31 -19.47 -5.07 2.78
N SER A 32 -20.63 -5.56 3.21
CA SER A 32 -21.46 -4.85 4.21
C SER A 32 -20.72 -4.65 5.55
N ALA A 33 -19.96 -5.64 6.00
CA ALA A 33 -19.15 -5.53 7.21
C ALA A 33 -18.00 -4.55 7.04
N CYS A 34 -17.43 -4.45 5.84
CA CYS A 34 -16.42 -3.46 5.51
C CYS A 34 -16.95 -2.02 5.53
N VAL A 35 -18.16 -1.81 5.00
CA VAL A 35 -18.84 -0.51 5.07
C VAL A 35 -19.12 -0.12 6.51
N THR A 36 -19.65 -1.04 7.32
CA THR A 36 -19.90 -0.82 8.75
C THR A 36 -18.61 -0.50 9.50
N LEU A 37 -17.55 -1.28 9.27
CA LEU A 37 -16.25 -1.04 9.90
C LEU A 37 -15.69 0.34 9.54
N ALA A 38 -15.82 0.75 8.29
CA ALA A 38 -15.37 2.06 7.83
C ALA A 38 -16.17 3.22 8.47
N GLY A 39 -17.47 3.02 8.69
CA GLY A 39 -18.32 3.98 9.41
C GLY A 39 -18.02 4.07 10.90
N ASP A 40 -17.70 2.94 11.53
CA ASP A 40 -17.49 2.85 12.99
C ASP A 40 -16.07 3.22 13.41
N ASP A 41 -15.05 2.75 12.68
CA ASP A 41 -13.64 2.98 12.97
C ASP A 41 -12.81 3.00 11.68
N ALA A 42 -12.72 4.18 11.07
CA ALA A 42 -11.93 4.41 9.86
C ALA A 42 -10.44 4.04 10.01
N ARG A 43 -9.86 4.13 11.22
CA ARG A 43 -8.47 3.74 11.45
C ARG A 43 -8.32 2.23 11.40
N LYS A 44 -9.24 1.51 12.03
CA LYS A 44 -9.26 0.04 12.00
C LYS A 44 -9.59 -0.47 10.61
N ALA A 45 -10.51 0.16 9.89
CA ALA A 45 -10.85 -0.14 8.52
C ALA A 45 -9.64 0.03 7.57
N ALA A 46 -8.83 1.08 7.73
CA ALA A 46 -7.61 1.26 6.96
C ALA A 46 -6.58 0.15 7.22
N GLN A 47 -6.43 -0.30 8.47
CA GLN A 47 -5.59 -1.46 8.80
C GLN A 47 -6.11 -2.74 8.14
N VAL A 48 -7.43 -2.96 8.16
CA VAL A 48 -8.05 -4.12 7.51
C VAL A 48 -7.89 -4.06 5.99
N LEU A 49 -7.94 -2.87 5.38
CA LEU A 49 -7.68 -2.70 3.95
C LEU A 49 -6.26 -3.13 3.57
N ASP A 50 -5.25 -2.75 4.36
CA ASP A 50 -3.86 -3.20 4.16
C ASP A 50 -3.75 -4.73 4.24
N GLU A 51 -4.39 -5.35 5.23
CA GLU A 51 -4.38 -6.81 5.41
C GLU A 51 -5.12 -7.56 4.28
N VAL A 52 -6.26 -7.04 3.82
CA VAL A 52 -7.03 -7.64 2.70
C VAL A 52 -6.24 -7.55 1.39
N HIS A 53 -5.53 -6.45 1.14
CA HIS A 53 -4.62 -6.35 -0.02
C HIS A 53 -3.48 -7.36 0.06
N GLU A 54 -2.86 -7.55 1.24
CA GLU A 54 -1.79 -8.54 1.41
C GLU A 54 -2.28 -9.97 1.14
N LEU A 55 -3.49 -10.33 1.59
CA LEU A 55 -4.11 -11.62 1.30
C LEU A 55 -4.43 -11.78 -0.19
N LEU A 56 -4.89 -10.72 -0.85
CA LEU A 56 -5.14 -10.72 -2.29
C LEU A 56 -3.84 -10.95 -3.07
N GLU A 57 -2.75 -10.27 -2.71
CA GLU A 57 -1.42 -10.50 -3.28
C GLU A 57 -0.98 -11.96 -3.08
N GLN A 58 -1.05 -12.49 -1.86
CA GLN A 58 -0.71 -13.90 -1.57
C GLN A 58 -1.52 -14.88 -2.42
N ALA A 59 -2.82 -14.60 -2.63
CA ALA A 59 -3.69 -15.41 -3.48
C ALA A 59 -3.31 -15.31 -4.97
N THR A 60 -2.79 -14.17 -5.44
CA THR A 60 -2.29 -14.02 -6.82
C THR A 60 -0.98 -14.75 -7.09
N TRP A 61 -0.05 -14.77 -6.11
CA TRP A 61 1.24 -15.47 -6.25
C TRP A 61 1.13 -17.00 -6.19
N MET A 62 0.04 -17.54 -5.62
CA MET A 62 -0.26 -18.98 -5.65
C MET A 62 -1.01 -19.37 -6.94
N GLU A 63 -0.35 -19.24 -8.10
CA GLU A 63 -0.90 -19.70 -9.38
C GLU A 63 -1.27 -21.19 -9.32
N GLY A 64 -2.55 -21.48 -9.58
CA GLY A 64 -3.07 -22.84 -9.76
C GLY A 64 -3.81 -23.49 -8.59
N LYS A 65 -3.93 -22.85 -7.41
CA LYS A 65 -4.69 -23.39 -6.26
C LYS A 65 -5.49 -22.37 -5.43
N GLY A 66 -5.50 -21.10 -5.82
CA GLY A 66 -6.36 -20.10 -5.18
C GLY A 66 -7.79 -20.20 -5.70
N ASP A 67 -8.77 -20.35 -4.80
CA ASP A 67 -10.18 -20.29 -5.14
C ASP A 67 -10.51 -18.91 -5.74
N GLU A 68 -10.92 -18.89 -7.00
CA GLU A 68 -11.24 -17.67 -7.76
C GLU A 68 -12.37 -16.88 -7.07
N SER A 69 -13.29 -17.58 -6.39
CA SER A 69 -14.33 -16.96 -5.58
C SER A 69 -13.75 -16.17 -4.40
N THR A 70 -12.76 -16.74 -3.71
CA THR A 70 -12.07 -16.07 -2.60
C THR A 70 -11.32 -14.82 -3.07
N LYS A 71 -10.69 -14.85 -4.25
CA LYS A 71 -10.02 -13.66 -4.82
C LYS A 71 -11.02 -12.53 -5.13
N GLN A 72 -12.14 -12.87 -5.76
CA GLN A 72 -13.20 -11.90 -6.06
C GLN A 72 -13.78 -11.28 -4.79
N GLN A 73 -13.97 -12.07 -3.74
CA GLN A 73 -14.46 -11.59 -2.44
C GLN A 73 -13.47 -10.64 -1.75
N LEU A 74 -12.18 -10.98 -1.73
CA LEU A 74 -11.14 -10.10 -1.19
C LEU A 74 -11.02 -8.80 -1.99
N GLN A 75 -11.09 -8.88 -3.32
CA GLN A 75 -11.06 -7.71 -4.18
C GLN A 75 -12.26 -6.80 -3.94
N ALA A 76 -13.48 -7.35 -3.85
CA ALA A 76 -14.69 -6.57 -3.56
C ALA A 76 -14.65 -5.90 -2.17
N ALA A 77 -14.10 -6.59 -1.16
CA ALA A 77 -13.89 -6.01 0.17
C ALA A 77 -12.86 -4.88 0.14
N ALA A 78 -11.75 -5.05 -0.59
CA ALA A 78 -10.74 -4.00 -0.76
C ALA A 78 -11.30 -2.76 -1.48
N GLU A 79 -12.07 -2.96 -2.55
CA GLU A 79 -12.74 -1.89 -3.29
C GLU A 79 -13.76 -1.16 -2.42
N SER A 80 -14.60 -1.91 -1.68
CA SER A 80 -15.58 -1.33 -0.77
C SER A 80 -14.93 -0.58 0.38
N LEU A 81 -13.90 -1.13 1.02
CA LEU A 81 -13.16 -0.42 2.07
C LEU A 81 -12.52 0.84 1.52
N SER A 82 -11.87 0.76 0.35
CA SER A 82 -11.26 1.92 -0.29
C SER A 82 -12.29 3.01 -0.59
N GLN A 83 -13.48 2.62 -1.05
CA GLN A 83 -14.58 3.53 -1.33
C GLN A 83 -15.19 4.14 -0.06
N SER A 84 -15.44 3.31 0.97
CA SER A 84 -16.03 3.75 2.24
C SER A 84 -15.05 4.56 3.09
N LEU A 85 -13.75 4.29 2.99
CA LEU A 85 -12.71 5.06 3.65
C LEU A 85 -12.35 6.34 2.91
N GLY A 86 -12.90 6.56 1.72
CA GLY A 86 -12.55 7.73 0.91
C GLY A 86 -11.08 7.72 0.49
N SER A 87 -10.50 6.52 0.33
CA SER A 87 -9.08 6.28 0.05
C SER A 87 -8.17 6.50 1.27
N SER A 88 -7.19 5.62 1.46
CA SER A 88 -6.45 5.37 2.72
C SER A 88 -5.47 6.47 3.18
N GLU A 89 -5.93 7.71 3.25
CA GLU A 89 -5.16 8.85 3.71
C GLU A 89 -5.85 9.50 4.92
N PRO A 90 -5.10 9.99 5.94
CA PRO A 90 -5.67 10.47 7.19
C PRO A 90 -6.80 11.50 7.03
N PRO A 91 -7.75 11.58 7.99
CA PRO A 91 -9.04 12.28 7.88
C PRO A 91 -8.98 13.82 7.71
N HIS A 92 -7.82 14.39 7.39
CA HIS A 92 -7.60 15.83 7.24
C HIS A 92 -6.69 16.18 6.05
N CYS A 93 -6.96 15.66 4.86
CA CYS A 93 -6.15 15.84 3.64
C CYS A 93 -6.18 17.26 3.02
N LYS A 94 -5.94 18.31 3.80
CA LYS A 94 -5.88 19.70 3.30
C LYS A 94 -4.55 19.98 2.57
N GLY A 95 -4.45 19.67 1.28
CA GLY A 95 -3.30 20.07 0.43
C GLY A 95 -1.93 19.83 1.09
N GLN A 96 -1.77 18.67 1.74
CA GLN A 96 -0.70 18.41 2.68
C GLN A 96 0.64 18.08 2.00
N ASN A 97 1.63 17.85 2.85
CA ASN A 97 2.92 17.27 2.54
C ASN A 97 2.74 15.83 2.02
N HIS A 98 2.96 15.64 0.73
CA HIS A 98 3.04 14.34 0.08
C HIS A 98 4.43 13.75 0.26
N HIS A 99 4.51 12.53 0.78
CA HIS A 99 5.77 11.81 0.97
C HIS A 99 6.09 10.94 -0.23
N LEU A 100 7.19 11.22 -0.93
CA LEU A 100 7.55 10.54 -2.17
C LEU A 100 8.05 9.11 -1.95
N ILE A 101 8.71 8.85 -0.81
CA ILE A 101 9.19 7.52 -0.45
C ILE A 101 8.09 6.82 0.35
N SER A 102 7.23 6.13 -0.38
CA SER A 102 6.18 5.27 0.16
C SER A 102 6.77 4.01 0.81
N ARG A 103 5.90 3.22 1.48
CA ARG A 103 6.32 1.94 2.07
C ARG A 103 6.82 0.94 1.01
N PRO A 104 6.14 0.76 -0.15
CA PRO A 104 6.66 -0.09 -1.23
C PRO A 104 8.03 0.33 -1.74
N ILE A 105 8.25 1.63 -1.98
CA ILE A 105 9.55 2.15 -2.43
C ILE A 105 10.62 1.91 -1.37
N ALA A 106 10.32 2.19 -0.10
CA ALA A 106 11.24 1.94 1.00
C ALA A 106 11.65 0.46 1.09
N LYS A 107 10.70 -0.46 0.94
CA LYS A 107 11.00 -1.90 0.88
C LYS A 107 11.92 -2.25 -0.30
N GLY A 108 11.65 -1.70 -1.49
CA GLY A 108 12.52 -1.87 -2.65
C GLY A 108 13.95 -1.33 -2.42
N LEU A 109 14.08 -0.24 -1.67
CA LEU A 109 15.38 0.33 -1.29
C LEU A 109 16.12 -0.51 -0.25
N GLU A 110 15.42 -1.14 0.69
CA GLU A 110 16.01 -2.04 1.69
C GLU A 110 16.67 -3.28 1.06
N ASP A 111 16.18 -3.72 -0.08
CA ASP A 111 16.73 -4.84 -0.86
C ASP A 111 17.81 -4.38 -1.87
N HIS A 112 17.99 -3.07 -2.06
CA HIS A 112 18.87 -2.53 -3.08
C HIS A 112 20.35 -2.54 -2.65
N PRO A 113 21.29 -3.14 -3.43
CA PRO A 113 22.68 -3.36 -3.01
C PRO A 113 23.44 -2.10 -2.57
N THR A 114 23.17 -0.96 -3.21
CA THR A 114 23.87 0.31 -2.99
C THR A 114 23.04 1.37 -2.27
N LEU A 115 21.73 1.18 -2.14
CA LEU A 115 20.80 2.19 -1.60
C LEU A 115 20.19 1.78 -0.26
N LYS A 116 20.38 0.52 0.16
CA LYS A 116 19.95 0.01 1.45
C LYS A 116 20.45 0.88 2.61
N GLY A 117 19.51 1.25 3.49
CA GLY A 117 19.79 2.00 4.71
C GLY A 117 19.99 3.52 4.51
N LEU A 118 19.90 4.02 3.27
CA LEU A 118 20.08 5.45 2.99
C LEU A 118 18.79 6.28 3.11
N TYR A 119 17.64 5.60 3.06
CA TYR A 119 16.31 6.20 3.02
C TYR A 119 15.36 5.46 3.95
N GLN A 120 14.32 6.17 4.42
CA GLN A 120 13.28 5.61 5.29
C GLN A 120 11.90 5.84 4.67
N PRO A 121 10.90 5.02 5.01
CA PRO A 121 9.52 5.33 4.69
C PRO A 121 9.16 6.74 5.19
N ARG A 122 8.50 7.54 4.34
CA ARG A 122 8.09 8.92 4.67
C ARG A 122 9.24 9.83 5.10
N ASP A 123 10.43 9.60 4.54
CA ASP A 123 11.60 10.42 4.82
C ASP A 123 11.29 11.92 4.63
N PRO A 124 11.51 12.79 5.64
CA PRO A 124 11.13 14.19 5.59
C PRO A 124 11.93 15.00 4.56
N ARG A 125 13.07 14.47 4.08
CA ARG A 125 13.81 15.04 2.94
C ARG A 125 13.06 14.85 1.63
N PHE A 126 12.04 13.99 1.61
CA PHE A 126 11.30 13.51 0.45
C PHE A 126 9.83 13.91 0.48
N VAL A 127 9.61 15.22 0.62
CA VAL A 127 8.27 15.80 0.77
C VAL A 127 8.00 16.81 -0.33
N SER A 128 6.88 16.66 -1.01
CA SER A 128 6.33 17.66 -1.94
C SER A 128 5.02 18.21 -1.37
N ARG A 129 4.59 19.39 -1.85
CA ARG A 129 3.33 19.98 -1.44
C ARG A 129 2.28 19.76 -2.51
N ALA A 130 1.19 19.11 -2.13
CA ALA A 130 0.03 18.98 -3.01
C ALA A 130 -0.60 20.35 -3.29
N LYS A 131 -1.11 20.52 -4.50
CA LYS A 131 -1.79 21.75 -4.95
C LYS A 131 -3.05 22.02 -4.14
N ASP A 132 -3.84 20.98 -3.90
CA ASP A 132 -5.14 21.03 -3.25
C ASP A 132 -5.43 19.67 -2.58
N GLU A 133 -6.58 19.60 -1.89
CA GLU A 133 -7.06 18.39 -1.25
C GLU A 133 -7.16 17.23 -2.24
N GLN A 134 -7.72 17.43 -3.44
CA GLN A 134 -7.86 16.38 -4.45
C GLN A 134 -6.51 15.82 -4.96
N SER A 135 -5.48 16.67 -4.99
CA SER A 135 -4.13 16.30 -5.43
C SER A 135 -3.39 15.44 -4.41
N HIS A 136 -3.76 15.53 -3.13
CA HIS A 136 -3.23 14.70 -2.05
C HIS A 136 -4.15 13.50 -1.78
N CYS A 137 -5.44 13.77 -1.58
CA CYS A 137 -6.48 12.86 -1.15
C CYS A 137 -6.48 11.55 -1.90
N GLY A 138 -6.05 10.54 -1.17
CA GLY A 138 -6.29 9.16 -1.49
C GLY A 138 -5.16 8.46 -2.20
N TYR A 139 -5.01 7.18 -1.87
CA TYR A 139 -4.21 6.20 -2.58
C TYR A 139 -4.86 5.84 -3.92
N GLN A 140 -4.84 6.83 -4.81
CA GLN A 140 -5.35 6.75 -6.17
C GLN A 140 -4.37 5.97 -7.05
N ASP A 141 -4.84 5.44 -8.18
CA ASP A 141 -4.04 4.67 -9.14
C ASP A 141 -2.72 5.32 -9.55
N TRP A 142 -2.62 6.66 -9.53
CA TRP A 142 -1.38 7.35 -9.84
C TRP A 142 -0.27 7.05 -8.81
N HIS A 143 -0.60 6.96 -7.52
CA HIS A 143 0.38 6.69 -6.48
C HIS A 143 0.94 5.28 -6.64
N ARG A 144 0.06 4.29 -6.89
CA ARG A 144 0.45 2.90 -7.17
C ARG A 144 1.34 2.80 -8.40
N LYS A 145 0.97 3.47 -9.50
CA LYS A 145 1.79 3.48 -10.73
C LYS A 145 3.17 4.08 -10.51
N VAL A 146 3.26 5.16 -9.72
CA VAL A 146 4.55 5.76 -9.35
C VAL A 146 5.37 4.79 -8.50
N ASP A 147 4.76 4.15 -7.50
CA ASP A 147 5.43 3.16 -6.65
C ASP A 147 5.95 1.97 -7.46
N GLU A 148 5.11 1.40 -8.31
CA GLU A 148 5.47 0.29 -9.22
C GLU A 148 6.63 0.69 -10.14
N GLU A 149 6.57 1.88 -10.73
CA GLU A 149 7.61 2.37 -11.63
C GLU A 149 8.94 2.57 -10.90
N VAL A 150 8.93 3.15 -9.70
CA VAL A 150 10.16 3.35 -8.92
C VAL A 150 10.73 2.00 -8.47
N VAL A 151 9.89 1.08 -8.00
CA VAL A 151 10.33 -0.27 -7.59
C VAL A 151 10.88 -1.06 -8.76
N ALA A 152 10.25 -0.99 -9.94
CA ALA A 152 10.76 -1.61 -11.17
C ALA A 152 12.13 -1.02 -11.55
N TRP A 153 12.25 0.31 -11.54
CA TRP A 153 13.51 0.99 -11.84
C TRP A 153 14.64 0.57 -10.88
N LEU A 154 14.35 0.44 -9.58
CA LEU A 154 15.32 -0.04 -8.58
C LEU A 154 15.81 -1.47 -8.90
N LYS A 155 14.92 -2.36 -9.35
CA LYS A 155 15.29 -3.73 -9.75
C LYS A 155 16.15 -3.76 -11.01
N GLU A 156 15.84 -2.90 -11.98
CA GLU A 156 16.57 -2.79 -13.25
C GLU A 156 17.94 -2.12 -13.09
N HIS A 157 18.13 -1.33 -12.04
CA HIS A 157 19.34 -0.53 -11.80
C HIS A 157 20.04 -0.91 -10.49
N PRO A 158 20.48 -2.17 -10.28
CA PRO A 158 21.00 -2.66 -8.99
C PRO A 158 22.28 -1.96 -8.51
N LYS A 159 22.90 -1.14 -9.35
CA LYS A 159 24.10 -0.33 -9.06
C LYS A 159 23.80 1.16 -8.91
N ALA A 160 22.53 1.55 -8.95
CA ALA A 160 22.11 2.94 -8.88
C ALA A 160 22.72 3.63 -7.66
N THR A 161 23.23 4.83 -7.89
CA THR A 161 23.76 5.71 -6.86
C THR A 161 22.63 6.54 -6.24
N PRO A 162 22.85 7.12 -5.06
CA PRO A 162 21.90 8.07 -4.48
C PRO A 162 21.53 9.19 -5.44
N LYS A 163 22.51 9.70 -6.21
CA LYS A 163 22.29 10.76 -7.20
C LYS A 163 21.35 10.32 -8.32
N GLU A 164 21.49 9.11 -8.83
CA GLU A 164 20.62 8.57 -9.89
C GLU A 164 19.21 8.33 -9.37
N PHE A 165 19.06 7.79 -8.16
CA PHE A 165 17.75 7.64 -7.52
C PHE A 165 17.04 8.99 -7.34
N MET A 166 17.76 10.00 -6.85
CA MET A 166 17.23 11.37 -6.74
C MET A 166 16.82 11.94 -8.09
N THR A 167 17.61 11.69 -9.13
CA THR A 167 17.33 12.16 -10.49
C THR A 167 16.05 11.51 -11.00
N ARG A 168 15.90 10.20 -10.79
CA ARG A 168 14.72 9.44 -11.19
C ARG A 168 13.44 9.96 -10.52
N LEU A 169 13.49 10.22 -9.21
CA LEU A 169 12.34 10.81 -8.50
C LEU A 169 11.99 12.19 -9.07
N ARG A 170 12.98 13.05 -9.33
CA ARG A 170 12.73 14.37 -9.93
C ARG A 170 12.10 14.27 -11.32
N GLU A 171 12.55 13.34 -12.14
CA GLU A 171 11.97 13.11 -13.48
C GLU A 171 10.49 12.73 -13.40
N ILE A 172 10.14 11.80 -12.51
CA ILE A 172 8.76 11.37 -12.31
C ILE A 172 7.90 12.56 -11.87
N TYR A 173 8.35 13.30 -10.84
CA TYR A 173 7.58 14.42 -10.29
C TYR A 173 7.62 15.69 -11.15
N SER A 174 8.42 15.71 -12.23
CA SER A 174 8.43 16.79 -13.23
C SER A 174 7.44 16.57 -14.38
N ARG A 175 6.79 15.41 -14.46
CA ARG A 175 5.82 15.10 -15.53
C ARG A 175 4.60 16.02 -15.47
N PRO A 176 3.90 16.26 -16.59
CA PRO A 176 2.77 17.18 -16.63
C PRO A 176 1.64 16.84 -15.63
N ASP A 177 1.29 15.57 -15.51
CA ASP A 177 0.28 15.06 -14.58
C ASP A 177 0.73 15.17 -13.12
N MET A 178 2.00 14.89 -12.84
CA MET A 178 2.57 15.06 -11.50
C MET A 178 2.69 16.53 -11.13
N ARG A 179 3.07 17.41 -12.05
CA ARG A 179 3.08 18.87 -11.83
C ARG A 179 1.70 19.48 -11.68
N ALA A 180 0.67 18.87 -12.28
CA ALA A 180 -0.71 19.30 -12.04
C ALA A 180 -1.12 19.06 -10.57
N ARG A 181 -0.56 18.03 -9.93
CA ARG A 181 -0.80 17.64 -8.52
C ARG A 181 0.18 18.30 -7.55
N PHE A 182 1.45 18.39 -7.92
CA PHE A 182 2.59 18.88 -7.15
C PHE A 182 3.31 19.97 -7.96
N PRO A 183 2.80 21.23 -7.98
CA PRO A 183 3.26 22.26 -8.91
C PRO A 183 4.74 22.64 -8.78
N LEU A 184 5.29 22.45 -7.57
CA LEU A 184 6.70 22.71 -7.24
C LEU A 184 7.58 21.47 -7.40
N GLY A 185 7.01 20.33 -7.80
CA GLY A 185 7.72 19.05 -7.89
C GLY A 185 8.29 18.63 -6.53
N PHE A 186 9.53 18.13 -6.57
CA PHE A 186 10.29 17.65 -5.43
C PHE A 186 11.80 18.00 -5.55
#